data_AF-A0A920TQR9-F1
#
_entry.id   AF-A0A920TQR9-F1
#
_cell.length_a   1.000
_cell.length_b   1.000
_cell.length_c   1.000
_cell.angle_alpha   90.00
_cell.angle_beta   90.00
_cell.angle_gamma   90.00
#
_symmetry.space_group_name_H-M   'P 1'
#
loop_
_entity.id
_entity.type
_entity.pdbx_description
1 polymer ?
#
loop_
_entity_poly.entity_id
_entity_poly.type
_entity_poly.pdbx_seq_one_letter_code
_entity_poly.pdbx_strand_id
1 'polypeptide(L)'
;MYCYGGIIKSTDIVMAQENLWFILPLLPMFVIFFISALAETNRPPFDLPEAEAEFVAGYPKRIFRNDVCNVLVREYANILLMCAWDQFFF
;
A
#
# COMPACT_ATOMS: atom_id res chain seq x y z
N MET A 1 -13.54 -13.54 -22.96
CA MET A 1 -12.24 -13.01 -23.43
C MET A 1 -12.16 -11.56 -23.00
N TYR A 2 -11.84 -11.33 -21.72
CA TYR A 2 -11.80 -9.99 -21.13
C TYR A 2 -10.43 -9.38 -21.42
N CYS A 3 -10.35 -8.55 -22.46
CA CYS A 3 -9.15 -7.78 -22.75
C CYS A 3 -9.20 -6.48 -21.93
N TYR A 4 -8.61 -6.47 -20.74
CA TYR A 4 -8.39 -5.26 -19.93
C TYR A 4 -7.21 -4.43 -20.49
N GLY A 5 -7.17 -4.23 -21.81
CA GLY A 5 -5.99 -3.74 -22.55
C GLY A 5 -6.22 -2.43 -23.31
N GLY A 6 -6.91 -1.47 -22.70
CA GLY A 6 -7.13 -0.13 -23.26
C GLY A 6 -6.75 0.98 -22.27
N ILE A 7 -6.74 2.24 -22.71
CA ILE A 7 -6.64 3.41 -21.82
C ILE A 7 -7.97 3.51 -21.06
N ILE A 8 -8.02 2.83 -19.91
CA ILE A 8 -9.21 2.71 -19.07
C ILE A 8 -9.25 3.89 -18.10
N LYS A 9 -10.40 4.57 -18.05
CA LYS A 9 -10.65 5.52 -16.97
C LYS A 9 -10.81 4.71 -15.69
N SER A 10 -10.47 5.34 -14.56
CA SER A 10 -10.52 4.64 -13.29
C SER A 10 -11.93 4.11 -12.99
N THR A 11 -12.96 4.85 -13.37
CA THR A 11 -14.37 4.46 -13.26
C THR A 11 -14.71 3.14 -13.95
N ASP A 12 -14.04 2.83 -15.07
CA ASP A 12 -14.38 1.67 -15.89
C ASP A 12 -13.92 0.36 -15.24
N ILE A 13 -12.87 0.43 -14.39
CA ILE A 13 -12.35 -0.71 -13.63
C ILE A 13 -13.35 -1.13 -12.56
N VAL A 14 -13.88 -0.15 -11.82
CA VAL A 14 -14.89 -0.39 -10.78
C VAL A 14 -16.18 -0.95 -11.37
N MET A 15 -16.61 -0.44 -12.53
CA MET A 15 -17.80 -0.96 -13.21
C MET A 15 -17.60 -2.40 -13.71
N ALA A 16 -16.38 -2.79 -14.07
CA ALA A 16 -16.08 -4.15 -14.50
C ALA A 16 -16.09 -5.18 -13.35
N GLN A 17 -16.04 -4.73 -12.09
CA GLN A 17 -16.11 -5.55 -10.88
C GLN A 17 -17.55 -5.81 -10.39
N GLU A 18 -18.58 -5.27 -11.07
CA GLU A 18 -19.99 -5.35 -10.62
C GLU A 18 -20.49 -6.80 -10.45
N ASN A 19 -20.12 -7.70 -11.37
CA ASN A 19 -20.63 -9.08 -11.38
C ASN A 19 -19.70 -10.09 -10.68
N LEU A 20 -18.39 -9.82 -10.69
CA LEU A 20 -17.39 -10.69 -10.07
C LEU A 20 -16.20 -9.85 -9.63
N TRP A 21 -15.84 -9.94 -8.35
CA TRP A 21 -14.66 -9.28 -7.82
C TRP A 21 -13.41 -9.93 -8.40
N PHE A 22 -12.39 -9.12 -8.70
CA PHE A 22 -11.18 -9.59 -9.35
C PHE A 22 -10.28 -10.38 -8.39
N ILE A 23 -10.53 -10.33 -7.07
CA ILE A 23 -9.89 -11.19 -6.07
C ILE A 23 -10.01 -12.69 -6.43
N LEU A 24 -11.17 -13.15 -6.91
CA LEU A 24 -11.39 -14.57 -7.20
C LEU A 24 -10.66 -15.08 -8.46
N PRO A 25 -10.78 -14.45 -9.65
CA PRO A 25 -10.07 -14.88 -10.85
C PRO A 25 -8.56 -14.52 -10.82
N LEU A 26 -8.16 -13.48 -10.09
CA LEU A 26 -6.78 -12.97 -10.05
C LEU A 26 -6.12 -13.14 -8.67
N LEU A 27 -6.51 -14.15 -7.92
CA LEU A 27 -5.96 -14.46 -6.59
C LEU A 27 -4.41 -14.41 -6.49
N PRO A 28 -3.62 -14.98 -7.43
CA PRO A 28 -2.17 -14.87 -7.35
C PRO A 28 -1.66 -13.44 -7.55
N MET A 29 -2.31 -12.63 -8.39
CA MET A 29 -1.96 -11.22 -8.57
C MET A 29 -2.30 -10.38 -7.34
N PHE A 30 -3.43 -10.67 -6.69
CA PHE A 30 -3.82 -10.05 -5.43
C PHE A 30 -2.76 -10.29 -4.34
N VAL A 31 -2.29 -11.52 -4.18
CA VAL A 31 -1.26 -11.85 -3.18
C VAL A 31 0.04 -11.10 -3.44
N ILE A 32 0.50 -11.04 -4.69
CA ILE A 32 1.71 -10.31 -5.06
C ILE A 32 1.54 -8.81 -4.81
N PHE A 33 0.39 -8.24 -5.16
CA PHE A 33 0.08 -6.84 -4.92
C PHE A 33 0.03 -6.51 -3.42
N PHE A 34 -0.59 -7.38 -2.62
CA PHE A 34 -0.66 -7.23 -1.17
C PHE A 34 0.72 -7.26 -0.50
N ILE A 35 1.59 -8.20 -0.90
CA ILE A 35 2.98 -8.25 -0.40
C ILE A 35 3.75 -7.00 -0.82
N SER A 36 3.53 -6.50 -2.04
CA SER A 36 4.19 -5.29 -2.53
C SER A 36 3.73 -4.04 -1.77
N ALA A 37 2.44 -3.95 -1.43
CA ALA A 37 1.89 -2.88 -0.60
C ALA A 37 2.49 -2.89 0.83
N LEU A 38 2.70 -4.07 1.41
CA LEU A 38 3.39 -4.21 2.71
C LEU A 38 4.86 -3.77 2.63
N ALA A 39 5.55 -4.11 1.54
CA ALA A 39 6.94 -3.70 1.32
C ALA A 39 7.07 -2.18 1.15
N GLU A 40 6.18 -1.56 0.36
CA GLU A 40 6.20 -0.11 0.10
C GLU A 40 5.86 0.73 1.35
N THR A 41 5.04 0.19 2.25
CA THR A 41 4.71 0.85 3.53
C THR A 41 5.75 0.61 4.62
N ASN A 42 6.84 -0.10 4.30
CA ASN A 42 7.91 -0.49 5.23
C ASN A 42 7.38 -1.13 6.51
N ARG A 43 6.27 -1.89 6.44
CA ARG A 43 5.70 -2.53 7.64
C ARG A 43 6.31 -3.91 7.89
N PRO A 44 6.34 -4.39 9.15
CA PRO A 44 6.84 -5.72 9.46
C PRO A 44 6.11 -6.74 8.58
N PRO A 45 6.81 -7.59 7.80
CA PRO A 45 8.20 -8.06 7.95
C PRO A 45 9.31 -7.29 7.20
N PHE A 46 9.01 -6.19 6.49
CA PHE A 46 9.97 -5.46 5.63
C PHE A 46 10.57 -4.20 6.27
N ASP A 47 10.39 -4.04 7.59
CA ASP A 47 10.73 -2.85 8.38
C ASP A 47 12.21 -2.81 8.87
N LEU A 48 13.12 -3.52 8.20
CA LEU A 48 14.52 -3.65 8.63
C LEU A 48 15.29 -2.31 8.68
N PRO A 49 15.17 -1.40 7.70
CA PRO A 49 15.91 -0.13 7.71
C PRO A 49 15.51 0.80 8.85
N GLU A 50 14.24 0.76 9.27
CA GLU A 50 13.74 1.61 10.35
C GLU A 50 14.06 1.00 11.73
N ALA A 51 13.92 -0.32 11.88
CA ALA A 51 14.29 -1.02 13.10
C ALA A 51 15.80 -0.90 13.43
N GLU A 52 16.68 -0.93 12.41
CA GLU A 52 18.11 -0.68 12.60
C GLU A 52 18.40 0.79 12.98
N ALA A 53 17.68 1.74 12.38
CA ALA A 53 17.80 3.15 12.72
C ALA A 53 17.32 3.44 14.15
N GLU A 54 16.27 2.78 14.61
CA GLU A 54 15.78 2.89 15.99
C GLU A 54 16.80 2.35 17.00
N PHE A 55 17.45 1.22 16.69
CA PHE A 55 18.42 0.58 17.58
C PHE A 55 19.73 1.39 17.72
N VAL A 56 20.19 2.04 16.63
CA VAL A 56 21.44 2.80 16.61
C VAL A 56 21.26 4.26 17.04
N ALA A 57 20.15 4.90 16.66
CA ALA A 57 19.88 6.30 17.00
C ALA A 57 19.16 6.48 18.35
N GLY A 58 18.61 5.41 18.92
CA GLY A 58 17.88 5.39 20.18
C GLY A 58 16.65 6.30 20.14
N TYR A 59 15.47 5.73 19.87
CA TYR A 59 14.11 6.28 20.08
C TYR A 59 13.99 7.81 19.91
N PRO A 60 13.36 8.31 18.83
CA PRO A 60 13.67 9.61 18.19
C PRO A 60 14.15 10.70 19.16
N LYS A 61 15.46 10.74 19.45
CA LYS A 61 16.06 11.84 20.18
C LYS A 61 16.26 13.01 19.23
N ARG A 62 15.23 13.87 19.23
CA ARG A 62 15.21 15.23 18.71
C ARG A 62 15.07 15.34 17.19
N ILE A 63 13.84 15.21 16.75
CA ILE A 63 13.31 16.03 15.67
C ILE A 63 12.16 16.83 16.29
N PHE A 64 12.00 18.10 15.92
CA PHE A 64 10.95 18.96 16.49
C PHE A 64 9.62 18.20 16.49
N ARG A 65 8.85 18.29 17.58
CA ARG A 65 7.62 17.52 17.81
C ARG A 65 6.66 17.49 16.60
N ASN A 66 6.74 18.52 15.74
CA ASN A 66 6.00 18.64 14.50
C ASN A 66 6.51 17.74 13.37
N ASP A 67 7.83 17.58 13.16
CA ASP A 67 8.31 16.77 12.03
C ASP A 67 8.23 15.26 12.35
N VAL A 68 8.34 14.84 13.61
CA VAL A 68 8.03 13.45 14.01
C VAL A 68 6.55 13.13 13.77
N CYS A 69 5.66 14.08 14.09
CA CYS A 69 4.22 13.93 13.81
C CYS A 69 3.95 13.81 12.30
N ASN A 70 4.62 14.62 11.48
CA ASN A 70 4.47 14.60 10.03
C ASN A 70 5.01 13.31 9.38
N VAL A 71 6.05 12.68 9.94
CA VAL A 71 6.56 11.37 9.47
C VAL A 71 5.52 10.28 9.74
N LEU A 72 4.97 10.22 10.95
CA LEU A 72 3.89 9.26 11.27
C LEU A 72 2.67 9.48 10.37
N VAL A 73 2.21 10.72 10.21
CA VAL A 73 1.07 11.04 9.33
C VAL A 73 1.34 10.62 7.88
N ARG A 74 2.58 10.76 7.38
CA ARG A 74 2.95 10.31 6.04
C ARG A 74 2.91 8.80 5.88
N GLU A 75 3.40 8.04 6.85
CA GLU A 75 3.33 6.58 6.81
C GLU A 75 1.88 6.08 6.84
N TYR A 76 1.04 6.63 7.74
CA TYR A 76 -0.39 6.27 7.80
C TYR A 76 -1.15 6.70 6.54
N ALA A 77 -0.81 7.85 5.95
CA ALA A 77 -1.37 8.27 4.68
C ALA A 77 -0.96 7.31 3.54
N ASN A 78 0.28 6.81 3.54
CA ASN A 78 0.73 5.84 2.56
C ASN A 78 -0.01 4.50 2.70
N ILE A 79 -0.25 4.03 3.92
CA ILE A 79 -1.06 2.82 4.18
C ILE A 79 -2.48 3.00 3.63
N LEU A 80 -3.15 4.12 3.93
CA LEU A 80 -4.49 4.39 3.45
C LEU A 80 -4.54 4.42 1.91
N LEU A 81 -3.53 5.02 1.29
CA LEU A 81 -3.39 5.07 -0.17
C LEU A 81 -3.25 3.65 -0.74
N MET A 82 -2.38 2.81 -0.19
CA MET A 82 -2.21 1.43 -0.67
C MET A 82 -3.49 0.59 -0.54
N CYS A 83 -4.23 0.73 0.57
CA CYS A 83 -5.53 0.09 0.74
C CYS A 83 -6.57 0.56 -0.29
N ALA A 84 -6.57 1.86 -0.62
CA ALA A 84 -7.47 2.40 -1.64
C ALA A 84 -7.15 1.87 -3.04
N TRP A 85 -5.87 1.65 -3.35
CA TRP A 85 -5.43 1.09 -4.62
C TRP A 85 -5.79 -0.40 -4.73
N ASP A 86 -5.68 -1.15 -3.64
CA ASP A 86 -6.07 -2.56 -3.59
C ASP A 86 -7.56 -2.76 -3.89
N GLN A 87 -8.43 -1.98 -3.23
CA GLN A 87 -9.87 -1.95 -3.49
C GLN A 87 -10.24 -1.52 -4.90
N PHE A 88 -9.39 -0.69 -5.51
CA PHE A 88 -9.64 -0.17 -6.84
C PHE A 88 -9.30 -1.20 -7.95
N PHE A 89 -8.31 -2.07 -7.72
CA PHE A 89 -7.87 -3.07 -8.68
C PHE A 89 -8.49 -4.46 -8.50
N PHE A 90 -8.94 -4.81 -7.29
CA PHE A 90 -9.39 -6.17 -6.96
C PHE A 90 -10.81 -6.23 -6.42
#